data_AF-A0A965D3W6-F1
#
_entry.id   AF-A0A965D3W6-F1
#
_cell.length_a   1.000
_cell.length_b   1.000
_cell.length_c   1.000
_cell.angle_alpha   90.00
_cell.angle_beta   90.00
_cell.angle_gamma   90.00
#
_symmetry.space_group_name_H-M   'P 1'
#
loop_
_entity.id
_entity.type
_entity.pdbx_description
1 polymer ?
#
loop_
_entity_poly.entity_id
_entity_poly.type
_entity_poly.pdbx_seq_one_letter_code
_entity_poly.pdbx_strand_id
1 'polypeptide(L)'
;SLPMFFGSPKECVNKDRLFPDAATHLTRFCTIFKQDEIEIFFAIRNPATFLPACMQVTQTTQLHDILRGSNYMALRWSELFVRLRTAFPQIPITTWCDEDTPFIWAKLLREFMSATNSQPVSNTYAIFAQILTREGFERFKGYMQNHPDMNPIQRRKVMYAFAEKFARPDAVIQDLNDTPWDQPTVDRMTENYDADVDFISNMAGVTLIEP
;
A
#
# COMPACT_ATOMS: atom_id res chain seq x y z
N SER A 1 3.10 4.74 -0.66
CA SER A 1 3.08 6.03 -1.43
C SER A 1 1.68 6.67 -1.35
N LEU A 2 1.46 7.96 -1.70
CA LEU A 2 0.11 8.57 -1.65
C LEU A 2 -0.54 8.62 -3.05
N PRO A 3 -1.77 8.10 -3.23
CA PRO A 3 -2.42 8.02 -4.53
C PRO A 3 -3.02 9.37 -4.93
N MET A 4 -2.20 10.24 -5.52
CA MET A 4 -2.60 11.59 -5.94
C MET A 4 -3.66 11.60 -7.06
N PHE A 5 -3.87 10.48 -7.75
CA PHE A 5 -4.87 10.35 -8.81
C PHE A 5 -6.31 10.54 -8.31
N PHE A 6 -6.66 9.94 -7.16
CA PHE A 6 -8.02 10.03 -6.61
C PHE A 6 -8.26 11.26 -5.73
N GLY A 7 -7.21 12.03 -5.44
CA GLY A 7 -7.31 13.26 -4.68
C GLY A 7 -5.97 13.63 -4.07
N SER A 8 -5.82 14.91 -3.74
CA SER A 8 -4.65 15.34 -2.97
C SER A 8 -4.67 14.70 -1.57
N PRO A 9 -3.51 14.55 -0.91
CA PRO A 9 -3.46 14.10 0.48
C PRO A 9 -4.31 14.92 1.46
N LYS A 10 -4.61 16.18 1.12
CA LYS A 10 -5.49 17.04 1.92
C LYS A 10 -6.97 16.71 1.74
N GLU A 11 -7.34 16.04 0.66
CA GLU A 11 -8.71 15.72 0.24
C GLU A 11 -9.00 14.22 0.31
N CYS A 12 -8.04 13.42 0.77
CA CYS A 12 -8.16 11.97 0.81
C CYS A 12 -9.18 11.46 1.83
N VAL A 13 -9.68 12.30 2.74
CA VAL A 13 -10.72 11.93 3.71
C VAL A 13 -11.84 12.97 3.73
N ASN A 14 -13.09 12.50 3.66
CA ASN A 14 -14.27 13.32 3.93
C ASN A 14 -15.48 12.41 4.20
N LYS A 15 -16.41 12.85 5.07
CA LYS A 15 -17.65 12.12 5.39
C LYS A 15 -17.42 10.64 5.70
N ASP A 16 -16.40 10.35 6.52
CA ASP A 16 -16.01 9.00 6.95
C ASP A 16 -15.52 8.08 5.82
N ARG A 17 -15.06 8.64 4.69
CA ARG A 17 -14.63 7.87 3.52
C ARG A 17 -13.25 8.27 3.05
N LEU A 18 -12.53 7.29 2.52
CA LEU A 18 -11.26 7.48 1.81
C LEU A 18 -11.54 7.83 0.35
N PHE A 19 -10.95 8.90 -0.15
CA PHE A 19 -11.09 9.41 -1.51
C PHE A 19 -12.57 9.51 -1.96
N PRO A 20 -13.34 10.44 -1.39
CA PRO A 20 -14.77 10.62 -1.70
C PRO A 20 -15.04 10.83 -3.21
N ASP A 21 -14.13 11.52 -3.90
CA ASP A 21 -14.27 11.89 -5.32
C ASP A 21 -13.62 10.89 -6.29
N ALA A 22 -13.14 9.74 -5.81
CA ALA A 22 -12.42 8.75 -6.62
C ALA A 22 -13.19 8.31 -7.87
N ALA A 23 -14.48 8.01 -7.72
CA ALA A 23 -15.33 7.60 -8.84
C ALA A 23 -15.46 8.72 -9.89
N THR A 24 -15.61 9.97 -9.46
CA THR A 24 -15.68 11.13 -10.36
C THR A 24 -14.38 11.32 -11.14
N HIS A 25 -13.23 11.17 -10.49
CA HIS A 25 -11.92 11.23 -11.16
C HIS A 25 -11.75 10.09 -12.16
N LEU A 26 -12.16 8.87 -11.78
CA LEU A 26 -12.11 7.72 -12.67
C LEU A 26 -13.04 7.88 -13.88
N THR A 27 -14.23 8.48 -13.73
CA THR A 27 -15.11 8.81 -14.86
C THR A 27 -14.40 9.71 -15.89
N ARG A 28 -13.71 10.75 -15.41
CA ARG A 28 -12.98 11.67 -16.28
C ARG A 28 -11.84 10.95 -17.01
N PHE A 29 -11.11 10.11 -16.29
CA PHE A 29 -10.03 9.31 -16.86
C PHE A 29 -10.54 8.35 -17.94
N CYS A 30 -11.60 7.58 -17.66
CA CYS A 30 -12.21 6.67 -18.63
C CYS A 30 -12.77 7.41 -19.86
N THR A 31 -13.16 8.68 -19.70
CA THR A 31 -13.62 9.51 -20.83
C THR A 31 -12.48 9.89 -21.78
N ILE A 32 -11.25 9.98 -21.28
CA ILE A 32 -10.06 10.26 -22.09
C ILE A 32 -9.60 8.99 -22.79
N PHE A 33 -9.60 7.85 -22.09
CA PHE A 33 -9.11 6.54 -22.57
C PHE A 33 -10.25 5.60 -22.96
N LYS A 34 -11.24 6.10 -23.73
CA LYS A 34 -12.46 5.34 -24.05
C LYS A 34 -12.24 4.07 -24.86
N GLN A 35 -11.09 3.95 -25.54
CA GLN A 35 -10.76 2.85 -26.43
C GLN A 35 -9.78 1.86 -25.79
N ASP A 36 -9.29 2.17 -24.59
CA ASP A 36 -8.28 1.36 -23.91
C ASP A 36 -8.94 0.48 -22.85
N GLU A 37 -8.32 -0.67 -22.59
CA GLU A 37 -8.63 -1.48 -21.41
C GLU A 37 -7.96 -0.85 -20.19
N ILE A 38 -8.75 -0.61 -19.15
CA ILE A 38 -8.30 0.05 -17.93
C ILE A 38 -8.29 -0.97 -16.81
N GLU A 39 -7.18 -1.04 -16.08
CA GLU A 39 -7.00 -1.79 -14.85
C GLU A 39 -6.45 -0.87 -13.75
N ILE A 40 -6.79 -1.18 -12.49
CA ILE A 40 -6.35 -0.39 -11.34
C ILE A 40 -5.38 -1.21 -10.51
N PHE A 41 -4.16 -0.69 -10.31
CA PHE A 41 -3.24 -1.15 -9.28
C PHE A 41 -3.22 -0.16 -8.12
N PHE A 42 -3.52 -0.62 -6.91
CA PHE A 42 -3.73 0.27 -5.76
C PHE A 42 -3.13 -0.30 -4.47
N ALA A 43 -2.12 0.37 -3.91
CA ALA A 43 -1.62 0.06 -2.57
C ALA A 43 -2.56 0.65 -1.51
N ILE A 44 -2.99 -0.18 -0.56
CA ILE A 44 -3.69 0.25 0.66
C ILE A 44 -2.70 0.31 1.82
N ARG A 45 -3.00 1.10 2.84
CA ARG A 45 -2.10 1.29 3.98
C ARG A 45 -2.92 1.42 5.26
N ASN A 46 -2.42 0.90 6.37
CA ASN A 46 -3.06 1.03 7.67
C ASN A 46 -3.43 2.50 7.94
N PRO A 47 -4.70 2.85 8.25
CA PRO A 47 -5.10 4.22 8.53
C PRO A 47 -4.27 4.89 9.65
N ALA A 48 -3.76 4.11 10.60
CA ALA A 48 -2.86 4.57 11.68
C ALA A 48 -1.48 4.99 11.17
N THR A 49 -1.16 4.71 9.91
CA THR A 49 0.10 5.12 9.29
C THR A 49 -0.13 5.98 8.06
N PHE A 50 -1.28 5.83 7.40
CA PHE A 50 -1.69 6.62 6.26
C PHE A 50 -1.98 8.09 6.62
N LEU A 51 -2.75 8.36 7.67
CA LEU A 51 -3.12 9.74 8.02
C LEU A 51 -1.92 10.61 8.43
N PRO A 52 -0.98 10.16 9.28
CA PRO A 52 0.25 10.92 9.55
C PRO A 52 1.07 11.14 8.28
N ALA A 53 1.13 10.17 7.36
CA ALA A 53 1.82 10.35 6.09
C ALA A 53 1.14 11.45 5.23
N CYS A 54 -0.19 11.55 5.25
CA CYS A 54 -0.92 12.66 4.64
C CYS A 54 -0.59 14.00 5.32
N MET A 55 -0.50 14.04 6.65
CA MET A 55 -0.12 15.23 7.41
C MET A 55 1.27 15.73 7.02
N GLN A 56 2.26 14.84 6.96
CA GLN A 56 3.63 15.15 6.56
C GLN A 56 3.71 15.73 5.15
N VAL A 57 3.01 15.12 4.18
CA VAL A 57 3.02 15.59 2.77
C VAL A 57 2.30 16.93 2.62
N THR A 58 1.25 17.17 3.40
CA THR A 58 0.53 18.46 3.42
C THR A 58 1.18 19.51 4.31
N GLN A 59 2.23 19.14 5.04
CA GLN A 59 2.95 20.00 6.00
C GLN A 59 2.02 20.59 7.08
N THR A 60 0.99 19.85 7.49
CA THR A 60 0.14 20.21 8.63
C THR A 60 0.49 19.39 9.86
N THR A 61 0.40 19.99 11.03
CA THR A 61 0.46 19.31 12.34
C THR A 61 -0.92 19.02 12.91
N GLN A 62 -1.99 19.42 12.21
CA GLN A 62 -3.37 19.28 12.66
C GLN A 62 -4.05 18.12 11.94
N LEU A 63 -4.30 17.01 12.63
CA LEU A 63 -5.02 15.85 12.08
C LEU A 63 -6.40 16.24 11.52
N HIS A 64 -7.06 17.24 12.12
CA HIS A 64 -8.34 17.76 11.67
C HIS A 64 -8.31 18.28 10.22
N ASP A 65 -7.18 18.81 9.75
CA ASP A 65 -7.04 19.31 8.38
C ASP A 65 -7.11 18.19 7.34
N ILE A 66 -6.74 16.97 7.74
CA ILE A 66 -6.86 15.76 6.93
C ILE A 66 -8.25 15.15 7.09
N LEU A 67 -8.72 14.93 8.33
CA LEU A 67 -9.97 14.22 8.60
C LEU A 67 -11.24 14.99 8.20
N ARG A 68 -11.21 16.33 8.27
CA ARG A 68 -12.35 17.19 7.97
C ARG A 68 -13.64 16.79 8.72
N GLY A 69 -13.49 16.49 10.01
CA GLY A 69 -14.58 16.05 10.88
C GLY A 69 -14.96 14.57 10.76
N SER A 70 -14.27 13.79 9.92
CA SER A 70 -14.50 12.35 9.79
C SER A 70 -13.98 11.56 10.99
N ASN A 71 -14.66 10.48 11.32
CA ASN A 71 -14.24 9.48 12.28
C ASN A 71 -13.16 8.57 11.66
N TYR A 72 -11.92 8.72 12.12
CA TYR A 72 -10.79 7.91 11.65
C TYR A 72 -10.97 6.40 11.90
N MET A 73 -11.79 6.01 12.89
CA MET A 73 -12.12 4.59 13.15
C MET A 73 -13.07 3.98 12.13
N ALA A 74 -13.79 4.80 11.36
CA ALA A 74 -14.75 4.36 10.36
C ALA A 74 -14.12 4.19 8.96
N LEU A 75 -12.88 4.64 8.76
CA LEU A 75 -12.23 4.59 7.46
C LEU A 75 -11.97 3.14 7.03
N ARG A 76 -12.42 2.80 5.82
CA ARG A 76 -12.26 1.48 5.19
C ARG A 76 -11.85 1.65 3.74
N TRP A 77 -10.82 0.92 3.31
CA TRP A 77 -10.42 0.82 1.92
C TRP A 77 -11.43 -0.02 1.13
N SER A 78 -12.06 -1.01 1.76
CA SER A 78 -13.13 -1.79 1.11
C SER A 78 -14.28 -0.90 0.66
N GLU A 79 -14.64 0.13 1.42
CA GLU A 79 -15.69 1.08 1.05
C GLU A 79 -15.34 1.83 -0.26
N LEU A 80 -14.09 2.25 -0.41
CA LEU A 80 -13.59 2.84 -1.65
C LEU A 80 -13.73 1.86 -2.81
N PHE A 81 -13.29 0.62 -2.64
CA PHE A 81 -13.35 -0.39 -3.68
C PHE A 81 -14.79 -0.78 -4.04
N VAL A 82 -15.70 -0.90 -3.07
CA VAL A 82 -17.13 -1.11 -3.33
C VAL A 82 -17.70 0.02 -4.18
N ARG A 83 -17.38 1.29 -3.88
CA ARG A 83 -17.80 2.43 -4.71
C ARG A 83 -17.26 2.34 -6.12
N LEU A 84 -15.97 2.08 -6.28
CA LEU A 84 -15.33 1.97 -7.60
C LEU A 84 -15.90 0.82 -8.42
N ARG A 85 -16.07 -0.37 -7.83
CA ARG A 85 -16.66 -1.56 -8.47
C ARG A 85 -18.13 -1.37 -8.82
N THR A 86 -18.88 -0.63 -8.00
CA THR A 86 -20.29 -0.29 -8.31
C THR A 86 -20.38 0.63 -9.52
N ALA A 87 -19.51 1.65 -9.60
CA ALA A 87 -19.50 2.59 -10.72
C ALA A 87 -18.87 2.01 -12.00
N PHE A 88 -17.89 1.11 -11.85
CA PHE A 88 -17.10 0.54 -12.94
C PHE A 88 -16.88 -0.97 -12.76
N PRO A 89 -17.94 -1.79 -12.88
CA PRO A 89 -17.86 -3.24 -12.65
C PRO A 89 -16.97 -3.98 -13.66
N GLN A 90 -16.60 -3.34 -14.77
CA GLN A 90 -15.69 -3.89 -15.77
C GLN A 90 -14.20 -3.64 -15.48
N ILE A 91 -13.86 -2.68 -14.60
CA ILE A 91 -12.46 -2.33 -14.33
C ILE A 91 -11.93 -3.20 -13.18
N PRO A 92 -11.01 -4.15 -13.44
CA PRO A 92 -10.43 -4.97 -12.38
C PRO A 92 -9.57 -4.10 -11.45
N ILE A 93 -9.55 -4.47 -10.17
CA ILE A 93 -8.71 -3.83 -9.17
C ILE A 93 -7.73 -4.88 -8.62
N THR A 94 -6.45 -4.60 -8.71
CA THR A 94 -5.39 -5.37 -8.06
C THR A 94 -4.80 -4.52 -6.94
N THR A 95 -4.79 -5.05 -5.72
CA THR A 95 -4.41 -4.31 -4.52
C THR A 95 -3.44 -5.09 -3.64
N TRP A 96 -2.73 -4.39 -2.75
CA TRP A 96 -1.79 -4.96 -1.78
C TRP A 96 -1.61 -3.99 -0.61
N CYS A 97 -1.13 -4.49 0.52
CA CYS A 97 -0.72 -3.66 1.65
C CYS A 97 0.63 -2.97 1.35
N ASP A 98 0.70 -1.65 1.45
CA ASP A 98 1.91 -0.84 1.22
C ASP A 98 3.05 -1.31 2.13
N GLU A 99 2.71 -1.78 3.34
CA GLU A 99 3.59 -2.40 4.33
C GLU A 99 4.36 -3.62 3.77
N ASP A 100 3.74 -4.37 2.87
CA ASP A 100 4.30 -5.57 2.27
C ASP A 100 5.13 -5.30 1.01
N THR A 101 5.02 -4.09 0.43
CA THR A 101 5.70 -3.70 -0.81
C THR A 101 7.18 -4.11 -0.84
N PRO A 102 7.99 -3.90 0.22
CA PRO A 102 9.39 -4.33 0.23
C PRO A 102 9.59 -5.83 -0.03
N PHE A 103 8.63 -6.67 0.39
CA PHE A 103 8.68 -8.14 0.32
C PHE A 103 8.00 -8.72 -0.93
N ILE A 104 7.16 -7.93 -1.61
CA ILE A 104 6.42 -8.35 -2.82
C ILE A 104 6.78 -7.55 -4.07
N TRP A 105 7.74 -6.62 -4.01
CA TRP A 105 8.10 -5.75 -5.14
C TRP A 105 8.37 -6.51 -6.44
N ALA A 106 9.08 -7.63 -6.37
CA ALA A 106 9.35 -8.48 -7.53
C ALA A 106 8.07 -9.09 -8.14
N LYS A 107 7.07 -9.41 -7.32
CA LYS A 107 5.76 -9.90 -7.73
C LYS A 107 4.97 -8.76 -8.38
N LEU A 108 4.92 -7.59 -7.74
CA LEU A 108 4.25 -6.39 -8.28
C LEU A 108 4.78 -5.98 -9.65
N LEU A 109 6.11 -5.96 -9.84
CA LEU A 109 6.71 -5.65 -11.14
C LEU A 109 6.26 -6.61 -12.24
N ARG A 110 6.09 -7.90 -11.94
CA ARG A 110 5.62 -8.89 -12.93
C ARG A 110 4.16 -8.65 -13.30
N GLU A 111 3.32 -8.36 -12.31
CA GLU A 111 1.92 -8.01 -12.52
C GLU A 111 1.78 -6.76 -13.39
N PHE A 112 2.52 -5.69 -13.09
CA PHE A 112 2.49 -4.44 -13.88
C PHE A 112 2.92 -4.61 -15.33
N MET A 113 3.82 -5.56 -15.60
CA MET A 113 4.31 -5.81 -16.96
C MET A 113 3.42 -6.80 -17.74
N SER A 114 2.36 -7.34 -17.12
CA SER A 114 1.67 -8.52 -17.64
C SER A 114 2.65 -9.63 -18.06
N ALA A 115 3.80 -9.69 -17.39
CA ALA A 115 4.92 -10.50 -17.83
C ALA A 115 4.76 -11.94 -17.34
N THR A 116 5.03 -12.90 -18.22
CA THR A 116 5.15 -14.30 -17.79
C THR A 116 6.34 -14.47 -16.84
N ASN A 117 6.25 -15.45 -15.93
CA ASN A 117 7.24 -15.73 -14.89
C ASN A 117 8.69 -15.95 -15.40
N SER A 118 8.88 -16.14 -16.71
CA SER A 118 10.17 -16.43 -17.35
C SER A 118 11.02 -15.20 -17.66
N GLN A 119 10.47 -13.98 -17.64
CA GLN A 119 11.27 -12.80 -17.94
C GLN A 119 12.12 -12.35 -16.74
N PRO A 120 13.41 -12.03 -16.95
CA PRO A 120 14.26 -11.48 -15.89
C PRO A 120 13.78 -10.06 -15.54
N VAL A 121 13.45 -9.86 -14.27
CA VAL A 121 13.10 -8.55 -13.72
C VAL A 121 14.34 -7.97 -13.05
N SER A 122 14.76 -6.79 -13.46
CA SER A 122 15.88 -6.08 -12.83
C SER A 122 15.42 -5.33 -11.58
N ASN A 123 16.35 -5.06 -10.67
CA ASN A 123 16.11 -4.22 -9.48
C ASN A 123 14.96 -4.68 -8.56
N THR A 124 14.77 -6.01 -8.44
CA THR A 124 13.70 -6.65 -7.66
C THR A 124 13.75 -6.39 -6.16
N TYR A 125 14.86 -5.86 -5.65
CA TYR A 125 15.06 -5.52 -4.24
C TYR A 125 15.18 -4.02 -3.98
N ALA A 126 14.79 -3.17 -4.94
CA ALA A 126 14.95 -1.72 -4.82
C ALA A 126 14.24 -1.14 -3.59
N ILE A 127 12.99 -1.57 -3.35
CA ILE A 127 12.20 -1.11 -2.20
C ILE A 127 12.72 -1.75 -0.91
N PHE A 128 13.12 -3.02 -0.96
CA PHE A 128 13.73 -3.70 0.19
C PHE A 128 15.03 -3.02 0.65
N ALA A 129 15.85 -2.53 -0.28
CA ALA A 129 17.05 -1.77 0.04
C ALA A 129 16.76 -0.48 0.82
N GLN A 130 15.58 0.12 0.61
CA GLN A 130 15.18 1.36 1.28
C GLN A 130 14.72 1.14 2.73
N ILE A 131 14.48 -0.10 3.16
CA ILE A 131 14.12 -0.38 4.56
C ILE A 131 15.30 -0.92 5.37
N LEU A 132 16.40 -1.30 4.72
CA LEU A 132 17.61 -1.81 5.37
C LEU A 132 18.69 -0.74 5.52
N THR A 133 19.58 -0.96 6.49
CA THR A 133 20.88 -0.29 6.53
C THR A 133 21.71 -0.67 5.31
N ARG A 134 22.64 0.20 4.89
CA ARG A 134 23.55 -0.07 3.77
C ARG A 134 24.32 -1.38 3.98
N GLU A 135 24.84 -1.59 5.19
CA GLU A 135 25.55 -2.84 5.54
C GLU A 135 24.62 -4.06 5.43
N GLY A 136 23.41 -3.97 5.99
CA GLY A 136 22.41 -5.03 5.91
C GLY A 136 22.09 -5.44 4.49
N PHE A 137 21.90 -4.46 3.59
CA PHE A 137 21.59 -4.72 2.20
C PHE A 137 22.78 -5.34 1.43
N GLU A 138 24.02 -4.93 1.70
CA GLU A 138 25.20 -5.59 1.10
C GLU A 138 25.31 -7.05 1.54
N ARG A 139 25.10 -7.34 2.84
CA ARG A 139 25.07 -8.70 3.36
C ARG A 139 23.94 -9.53 2.74
N PHE A 140 22.75 -8.92 2.58
CA PHE A 140 21.61 -9.56 1.92
C PHE A 140 21.94 -9.94 0.48
N LYS A 141 22.50 -9.02 -0.32
CA LYS A 141 22.91 -9.32 -1.70
C LYS A 141 23.91 -10.49 -1.76
N GLY A 142 24.93 -10.48 -0.91
CA GLY A 142 25.91 -11.57 -0.84
C GLY A 142 25.25 -12.91 -0.47
N TYR A 143 24.30 -12.91 0.47
CA TYR A 143 23.55 -14.11 0.82
C TYR A 143 22.74 -14.64 -0.38
N MET A 144 22.02 -13.77 -1.08
CA MET A 144 21.20 -14.14 -2.24
C MET A 144 22.05 -14.66 -3.42
N GLN A 145 23.25 -14.11 -3.63
CA GLN A 145 24.19 -14.57 -4.65
C GLN A 145 24.73 -15.98 -4.36
N ASN A 146 24.97 -16.29 -3.09
CA ASN A 146 25.45 -17.61 -2.65
C ASN A 146 24.33 -18.68 -2.61
N HIS A 147 23.06 -18.28 -2.71
CA HIS A 147 21.90 -19.17 -2.65
C HIS A 147 20.91 -18.89 -3.80
N PRO A 148 21.31 -19.04 -5.07
CA PRO A 148 20.50 -18.62 -6.22
C PRO A 148 19.22 -19.45 -6.41
N ASP A 149 19.21 -20.71 -5.96
CA ASP A 149 18.13 -21.67 -6.24
C ASP A 149 16.96 -21.62 -5.26
N MET A 150 16.91 -20.62 -4.37
CA MET A 150 15.80 -20.46 -3.43
C MET A 150 14.50 -20.15 -4.16
N ASN A 151 13.44 -20.87 -3.77
CA ASN A 151 12.08 -20.59 -4.24
C ASN A 151 11.54 -19.28 -3.62
N PRO A 152 10.44 -18.72 -4.14
CA PRO A 152 9.91 -17.43 -3.66
C PRO A 152 9.63 -17.39 -2.15
N ILE A 153 9.11 -18.47 -1.56
CA ILE A 153 8.80 -18.56 -0.13
C ILE A 153 10.08 -18.52 0.71
N GLN A 154 11.11 -19.26 0.31
CA GLN A 154 12.41 -19.26 0.98
C GLN A 154 13.07 -17.88 0.90
N ARG A 155 13.06 -17.25 -0.27
CA ARG A 155 13.58 -15.89 -0.47
C ARG A 155 12.90 -14.89 0.47
N ARG A 156 11.57 -14.98 0.60
CA ARG A 156 10.81 -14.10 1.48
C ARG A 156 11.14 -14.30 2.95
N LYS A 157 11.30 -15.56 3.41
CA LYS A 157 11.76 -15.84 4.79
C LYS A 157 13.14 -15.22 5.07
N VAL A 158 14.05 -15.29 4.11
CA VAL A 158 15.36 -14.64 4.21
C VAL A 158 15.20 -13.13 4.29
N MET A 159 14.35 -12.53 3.46
CA MET A 159 14.08 -11.08 3.53
C MET A 159 13.56 -10.66 4.91
N TYR A 160 12.61 -11.38 5.49
CA TYR A 160 12.14 -11.09 6.85
C TYR A 160 13.26 -11.19 7.90
N ALA A 161 14.08 -12.24 7.86
CA ALA A 161 15.20 -12.39 8.79
C ALA A 161 16.25 -11.27 8.66
N PHE A 162 16.48 -10.78 7.43
CA PHE A 162 17.36 -9.63 7.21
C PHE A 162 16.73 -8.32 7.68
N ALA A 163 15.43 -8.12 7.46
CA ALA A 163 14.71 -6.95 7.97
C ALA A 163 14.73 -6.90 9.50
N GLU A 164 14.45 -8.00 10.18
CA GLU A 164 14.49 -8.08 11.64
C GLU A 164 15.83 -7.63 12.22
N LYS A 165 16.95 -7.98 11.56
CA LYS A 165 18.29 -7.69 12.04
C LYS A 165 18.86 -6.35 11.58
N PHE A 166 18.50 -5.91 10.37
CA PHE A 166 19.19 -4.81 9.70
C PHE A 166 18.27 -3.70 9.20
N ALA A 167 16.98 -3.73 9.53
CA ALA A 167 16.09 -2.64 9.16
C ALA A 167 16.53 -1.33 9.82
N ARG A 168 16.34 -0.23 9.10
CA ARG A 168 16.67 1.08 9.65
C ARG A 168 15.59 1.49 10.66
N PRO A 169 15.95 2.02 11.83
CA PRO A 169 14.96 2.46 12.80
C PRO A 169 13.98 3.50 12.26
N ASP A 170 14.43 4.42 11.41
CA ASP A 170 13.62 5.46 10.75
C ASP A 170 12.68 4.92 9.65
N ALA A 171 12.97 3.73 9.11
CA ALA A 171 12.12 3.07 8.12
C ALA A 171 11.05 2.19 8.77
N VAL A 172 11.28 1.73 10.01
CA VAL A 172 10.41 0.82 10.75
C VAL A 172 9.52 1.57 11.74
N ILE A 173 10.08 2.56 12.44
CA ILE A 173 9.33 3.40 13.38
C ILE A 173 8.67 4.48 12.55
N GLN A 174 7.36 4.35 12.40
CA GLN A 174 6.61 5.40 11.76
C GLN A 174 6.38 6.54 12.75
N ASP A 175 6.71 7.76 12.34
CA ASP A 175 6.53 8.94 13.18
C ASP A 175 5.03 9.23 13.34
N LEU A 176 4.50 8.84 14.51
CA LEU A 176 3.14 9.11 14.94
C LEU A 176 3.07 10.27 15.94
N ASN A 177 4.19 10.96 16.23
CA ASN A 177 4.29 11.93 17.32
C ASN A 177 3.34 13.13 17.13
N ASP A 178 3.01 13.47 15.88
CA ASP A 178 2.07 14.55 15.56
C ASP A 178 0.59 14.10 15.59
N THR A 179 0.32 12.85 15.97
CA THR A 179 -1.04 12.32 16.11
C THR A 179 -1.48 12.24 17.58
N PRO A 180 -2.78 12.35 17.87
CA PRO A 180 -3.30 12.21 19.23
C PRO A 180 -3.46 10.74 19.67
N TRP A 181 -2.89 9.78 18.94
CA TRP A 181 -3.13 8.37 19.17
C TRP A 181 -2.23 7.80 20.26
N ASP A 182 -2.84 7.10 21.21
CA ASP A 182 -2.14 6.21 22.11
C ASP A 182 -2.00 4.81 21.49
N GLN A 183 -1.19 3.95 22.11
CA GLN A 183 -0.97 2.58 21.63
C GLN A 183 -2.29 1.80 21.46
N PRO A 184 -3.23 1.81 22.42
CA PRO A 184 -4.53 1.15 22.25
C PRO A 184 -5.35 1.65 21.04
N THR A 185 -5.24 2.95 20.72
CA THR A 185 -5.89 3.52 19.54
C THR A 185 -5.27 2.99 18.26
N VAL A 186 -3.93 2.96 18.19
CA VAL A 186 -3.20 2.39 17.04
C VAL A 186 -3.50 0.91 16.86
N ASP A 187 -3.52 0.13 17.94
CA ASP A 187 -3.83 -1.30 17.91
C ASP A 187 -5.24 -1.53 17.34
N ARG A 188 -6.24 -0.79 17.83
CA ARG A 188 -7.62 -0.90 17.33
C ARG A 188 -7.78 -0.44 15.88
N MET A 189 -7.03 0.56 15.44
CA MET A 189 -7.02 0.96 14.03
C MET A 189 -6.39 -0.12 13.15
N THR A 190 -5.36 -0.80 13.66
CA THR A 190 -4.69 -1.91 12.98
C THR A 190 -5.63 -3.12 12.87
N GLU A 191 -6.30 -3.52 13.96
CA GLU A 191 -7.32 -4.57 13.94
C GLU A 191 -8.44 -4.28 12.93
N ASN A 192 -8.90 -3.03 12.87
CA ASN A 192 -9.90 -2.59 11.90
C ASN A 192 -9.39 -2.67 10.46
N TYR A 193 -8.11 -2.38 10.24
CA TYR A 193 -7.47 -2.48 8.93
C TYR A 193 -7.29 -3.93 8.51
N ASP A 194 -6.81 -4.80 9.40
CA ASP A 194 -6.63 -6.23 9.13
C ASP A 194 -7.97 -6.89 8.78
N ALA A 195 -9.03 -6.59 9.53
CA ALA A 195 -10.38 -7.05 9.21
C ALA A 195 -10.90 -6.51 7.86
N ASP A 196 -10.49 -5.31 7.46
CA ASP A 196 -10.82 -4.73 6.16
C ASP A 196 -10.06 -5.42 5.02
N VAL A 197 -8.78 -5.77 5.24
CA VAL A 197 -7.96 -6.55 4.30
C VAL A 197 -8.55 -7.94 4.08
N ASP A 198 -8.98 -8.61 5.16
CA ASP A 198 -9.69 -9.90 5.10
C ASP A 198 -11.00 -9.79 4.31
N PHE A 199 -11.74 -8.70 4.47
CA PHE A 199 -12.92 -8.46 3.65
C PHE A 199 -12.56 -8.25 2.18
N ILE A 200 -11.50 -7.47 1.91
CA ILE A 200 -11.03 -7.16 0.55
C ILE A 200 -10.58 -8.41 -0.20
N SER A 201 -9.89 -9.34 0.46
CA SER A 201 -9.41 -10.59 -0.14
C SER A 201 -10.55 -11.47 -0.68
N ASN A 202 -11.78 -11.28 -0.19
CA ASN A 202 -12.98 -12.01 -0.58
C ASN A 202 -13.90 -11.23 -1.55
N MET A 203 -13.54 -10.00 -1.94
CA MET A 203 -14.38 -9.19 -2.82
C MET A 203 -14.32 -9.60 -4.30
N ALA A 204 -15.49 -9.71 -4.92
CA ALA A 204 -15.59 -9.98 -6.35
C ALA A 204 -15.02 -8.84 -7.22
N GLY A 205 -14.11 -9.20 -8.13
CA GLY A 205 -13.46 -8.25 -9.05
C GLY A 205 -12.35 -7.42 -8.40
N VAL A 206 -11.90 -7.82 -7.20
CA VAL A 206 -10.69 -7.31 -6.57
C VAL A 206 -9.73 -8.46 -6.28
N THR A 207 -8.47 -8.30 -6.68
CA THR A 207 -7.40 -9.27 -6.47
C THR A 207 -6.44 -8.72 -5.43
N LEU A 208 -6.32 -9.39 -4.27
CA LEU A 208 -5.31 -9.06 -3.27
C LEU A 208 -3.99 -9.79 -3.58
N ILE A 209 -2.91 -9.04 -3.73
CA ILE A 209 -1.56 -9.58 -3.82
C ILE A 209 -1.01 -9.70 -2.41
N GLU A 210 -1.00 -10.93 -1.91
CA GLU A 210 -0.41 -11.24 -0.62
C GLU A 210 1.11 -11.47 -0.71
N PRO A 211 1.81 -11.38 0.44
CA PRO A 211 3.18 -11.84 0.64
C PRO A 211 3.36 -13.34 0.49
#